data_AF-A0A642UXB0-F1
#
_entry.id   AF-A0A642UXB0-F1
#
_cell.length_a   1.000
_cell.length_b   1.000
_cell.length_c   1.000
_cell.angle_alpha   90.00
_cell.angle_beta   90.00
_cell.angle_gamma   90.00
#
_symmetry.space_group_name_H-M   'P 1'
#
loop_
_entity.id
_entity.type
_entity.pdbx_description
1 polymer ?
#
loop_
_entity_poly.entity_id
_entity_poly.type
_entity_poly.pdbx_seq_one_letter_code
_entity_poly.pdbx_strand_id
1 'polypeptide(L)'
;MFKHHYKQLVKQARKIAKNTAQVQHSRDVEKKRAVLNYQKLTAVKERQPVGPIDAKLADLNSAKPPFRFDSTNFKKLATEPHTEISEMHSLQHFNNVHEFLRSQREYMELLERYNPGLTMTQEDNVRKTAAKVGLQVPEN
;
A
#
# COMPACT_ATOMS: atom_id res chain seq x y z
N MET A 1 -27.66 11.33 12.84
CA MET A 1 -27.19 9.92 12.80
C MET A 1 -26.46 9.58 11.49
N PHE A 2 -27.08 9.73 10.32
CA PHE A 2 -26.52 9.34 9.01
C PHE A 2 -25.15 9.95 8.64
N LYS A 3 -25.01 11.28 8.79
CA LYS A 3 -23.76 12.01 8.53
C LYS A 3 -22.57 11.49 9.35
N HIS A 4 -22.81 10.93 10.54
CA HIS A 4 -21.75 10.36 11.38
C HIS A 4 -21.21 9.06 10.77
N HIS A 5 -22.10 8.10 10.50
CA HIS A 5 -21.72 6.80 9.93
C HIS A 5 -21.05 6.94 8.57
N TYR A 6 -21.57 7.84 7.73
CA TYR A 6 -20.94 8.22 6.46
C TYR A 6 -19.49 8.69 6.65
N LYS A 7 -19.25 9.61 7.60
CA LYS A 7 -17.90 10.12 7.89
C LYS A 7 -16.97 9.01 8.38
N GLN A 8 -17.47 8.08 9.21
CA GLN A 8 -16.67 6.96 9.69
C GLN A 8 -16.28 6.02 8.55
N LEU A 9 -17.22 5.68 7.67
CA LEU A 9 -16.96 4.86 6.49
C LEU A 9 -15.89 5.49 5.60
N VAL A 10 -16.06 6.76 5.23
CA VAL A 10 -15.11 7.49 4.39
C VAL A 10 -13.72 7.56 5.06
N LYS A 11 -13.68 7.74 6.38
CA LYS A 11 -12.42 7.73 7.14
C LYS A 11 -11.70 6.38 7.06
N GLN A 12 -12.42 5.26 7.23
CA GLN A 12 -11.82 3.92 7.11
C GLN A 12 -11.35 3.65 5.67
N ALA A 13 -12.19 3.94 4.67
CA ALA A 13 -11.85 3.76 3.26
C ALA A 13 -10.61 4.58 2.87
N ARG A 14 -10.50 5.82 3.35
CA ARG A 14 -9.32 6.67 3.12
C ARG A 14 -8.06 6.09 3.75
N LYS A 15 -8.15 5.50 4.95
CA LYS A 15 -7.01 4.87 5.63
C LYS A 15 -6.51 3.66 4.84
N ILE A 16 -7.42 2.79 4.38
CA ILE A 16 -7.09 1.63 3.55
C ILE A 16 -6.45 2.09 2.24
N ALA A 17 -7.09 3.02 1.52
CA ALA A 17 -6.57 3.51 0.25
C ALA A 17 -5.16 4.13 0.40
N LYS A 18 -4.88 4.82 1.52
CA LYS A 18 -3.55 5.37 1.81
C LYS A 18 -2.52 4.26 1.95
N ASN A 19 -2.83 3.23 2.74
CA ASN A 19 -1.94 2.09 2.94
C ASN A 19 -1.70 1.35 1.61
N THR A 20 -2.75 1.11 0.83
CA THR A 20 -2.64 0.48 -0.49
C THR A 20 -1.75 1.29 -1.44
N ALA A 21 -1.94 2.61 -1.49
CA ALA A 21 -1.12 3.49 -2.34
C ALA A 21 0.36 3.44 -1.93
N GLN A 22 0.66 3.36 -0.63
CA GLN A 22 2.03 3.23 -0.14
C GLN A 22 2.66 1.88 -0.55
N VAL A 23 1.93 0.77 -0.39
CA VAL A 23 2.40 -0.57 -0.78
C VAL A 23 2.58 -0.68 -2.30
N GLN A 24 1.68 -0.08 -3.07
CA GLN A 24 1.78 -0.10 -4.53
C GLN A 24 2.96 0.75 -5.01
N HIS A 25 3.15 1.94 -4.41
CA HIS A 25 4.31 2.79 -4.71
C HIS A 25 5.63 2.10 -4.39
N SER A 26 5.76 1.41 -3.25
CA SER A 26 7.01 0.71 -2.92
C SER A 26 7.33 -0.38 -3.95
N ARG A 27 6.32 -1.15 -4.39
CA ARG A 27 6.48 -2.15 -5.45
C ARG A 27 6.86 -1.53 -6.80
N ASP A 28 6.26 -0.39 -7.15
CA ASP A 28 6.58 0.30 -8.41
C ASP A 28 7.98 0.92 -8.38
N VAL A 29 8.41 1.45 -7.23
CA VAL A 29 9.77 1.94 -6.99
C VAL A 29 10.78 0.80 -7.15
N GLU A 30 10.53 -0.36 -6.54
CA GLU A 30 11.40 -1.54 -6.65
C GLU A 30 11.59 -1.96 -8.12
N LYS A 31 10.50 -2.08 -8.88
CA LYS A 31 10.54 -2.42 -10.31
C LYS A 31 11.35 -1.40 -11.11
N LYS A 32 11.09 -0.10 -10.91
CA LYS A 32 11.80 0.98 -11.60
C LYS A 32 13.28 1.00 -11.24
N ARG A 33 13.62 0.74 -9.97
CA ARG A 33 14.99 0.63 -9.48
C ARG A 33 15.72 -0.51 -10.19
N ALA A 34 15.10 -1.68 -10.32
CA ALA A 34 15.69 -2.81 -11.03
C ALA A 34 16.01 -2.48 -12.49
N VAL A 35 15.08 -1.80 -13.19
CA VAL A 35 15.29 -1.35 -14.58
C VAL A 35 16.45 -0.36 -14.67
N LEU A 36 16.52 0.64 -13.79
CA LEU A 36 17.60 1.63 -13.77
C LEU A 36 18.96 0.99 -13.44
N ASN A 37 19.00 0.03 -12.52
CA ASN A 37 20.22 -0.71 -12.22
C ASN A 37 20.72 -1.52 -13.43
N TYR A 38 19.81 -2.16 -14.17
CA TYR A 38 20.16 -2.84 -15.41
C TYR A 38 20.69 -1.87 -16.47
N GLN A 39 20.05 -0.70 -16.63
CA GLN A 39 20.53 0.37 -17.50
C GLN A 39 21.91 0.89 -17.09
N LYS A 40 22.18 0.97 -15.78
CA LYS A 40 23.50 1.35 -15.27
C LYS A 40 24.57 0.32 -15.66
N LEU A 41 24.28 -0.97 -15.48
CA LEU A 41 25.22 -2.05 -15.84
C LEU A 41 25.53 -2.08 -17.34
N THR A 42 24.52 -1.84 -18.18
CA THR A 42 24.71 -1.76 -19.64
C THR A 42 25.54 -0.53 -20.03
N ALA A 43 25.24 0.65 -19.46
CA ALA A 43 26.04 1.85 -19.67
C ALA A 43 27.51 1.68 -19.25
N VAL A 44 27.80 1.00 -18.13
CA VAL A 44 29.17 0.69 -17.71
C VAL A 44 29.89 -0.21 -18.73
N LYS A 45 29.20 -1.23 -19.24
CA LYS A 45 29.77 -2.12 -20.28
C LYS A 45 30.08 -1.35 -21.56
N GLU A 46 29.22 -0.43 -21.94
CA GLU A 46 29.35 0.41 -23.14
C GLU A 46 30.25 1.65 -22.91
N ARG A 47 30.83 1.81 -21.71
CA ARG A 47 31.63 2.97 -21.28
C ARG A 47 30.90 4.32 -21.44
N GLN A 48 29.58 4.30 -21.32
CA GLN A 48 28.72 5.47 -21.32
C GLN A 48 28.66 6.12 -19.92
N PRO A 49 28.38 7.42 -19.83
CA PRO A 49 28.28 8.11 -18.54
C PRO A 49 27.09 7.61 -17.71
N VAL A 50 27.34 7.24 -16.45
CA VAL A 50 26.34 6.74 -15.50
C VAL A 50 25.67 7.83 -14.66
N GLY A 51 26.26 9.03 -14.61
CA GLY A 51 25.74 10.18 -13.85
C GLY A 51 24.23 10.47 -14.01
N PRO A 52 23.66 10.48 -15.22
CA PRO A 52 22.22 10.73 -15.38
C PRO A 52 21.35 9.58 -14.83
N ILE A 53 21.86 8.35 -14.79
CA ILE A 53 21.14 7.20 -14.23
C ILE A 53 21.18 7.27 -12.70
N ASP A 54 22.31 7.67 -12.13
CA ASP A 54 22.46 7.85 -10.69
C ASP A 54 21.56 8.98 -10.16
N ALA A 55 21.42 10.08 -10.91
CA ALA A 55 20.45 11.14 -10.60
C ALA A 55 19.01 10.59 -10.57
N LYS A 56 18.62 9.82 -11.59
CA LYS A 56 17.27 9.19 -11.65
C LYS A 56 17.03 8.21 -10.50
N LEU A 57 18.06 7.46 -10.08
CA LEU A 57 17.98 6.57 -8.93
C LEU A 57 17.76 7.36 -7.63
N ALA A 58 18.46 8.49 -7.45
CA ALA A 58 18.28 9.37 -6.30
C ALA A 58 16.86 9.99 -6.26
N ASP A 59 16.37 10.47 -7.39
CA ASP A 59 15.02 11.02 -7.52
C ASP A 59 13.94 9.97 -7.21
N LEU A 60 14.11 8.75 -7.72
CA LEU A 60 13.17 7.65 -7.50
C LEU A 60 13.06 7.29 -6.02
N ASN A 61 14.20 7.26 -5.30
CA ASN A 61 14.24 6.92 -3.88
C ASN A 61 13.63 8.01 -2.98
N SER A 62 13.69 9.28 -3.42
CA SER A 62 13.13 10.41 -2.67
C SER A 62 11.66 10.69 -2.97
N ALA A 63 11.10 10.07 -4.01
CA ALA A 63 9.72 10.29 -4.45
C ALA A 63 8.70 9.76 -3.43
N LYS A 64 7.80 10.64 -2.99
CA LYS A 64 6.68 10.30 -2.10
C LYS A 64 5.58 9.54 -2.85
N PRO A 65 4.86 8.62 -2.17
CA PRO A 65 3.76 7.88 -2.79
C PRO A 65 2.64 8.85 -3.21
N PRO A 66 2.20 8.80 -4.48
CA PRO A 66 1.05 9.59 -4.91
C PRO A 66 -0.21 9.01 -4.29
N PHE A 67 -0.85 9.76 -3.38
CA PHE A 67 -2.12 9.37 -2.77
C PHE A 67 -3.23 10.33 -3.19
N ARG A 68 -4.26 9.78 -3.84
CA ARG A 68 -5.52 10.48 -4.13
C ARG A 68 -6.68 9.59 -3.69
N PHE A 69 -7.62 10.17 -2.96
CA PHE A 69 -8.84 9.49 -2.54
C PHE A 69 -10.03 10.22 -3.12
N ASP A 70 -10.74 9.57 -4.04
CA ASP A 70 -11.98 10.11 -4.56
C ASP A 70 -13.14 9.71 -3.64
N SER A 71 -13.90 10.72 -3.22
CA SER A 71 -15.08 10.57 -2.37
C SER A 71 -16.39 10.79 -3.13
N THR A 72 -16.34 11.08 -4.44
CA THR A 72 -17.52 11.40 -5.27
C THR A 72 -18.59 10.32 -5.16
N ASN A 73 -18.22 9.05 -5.36
CA ASN A 73 -19.17 7.94 -5.29
C ASN A 73 -19.80 7.79 -3.90
N PHE A 74 -19.01 7.94 -2.84
CA PHE A 74 -19.53 7.95 -1.47
C PHE A 74 -20.53 9.10 -1.26
N LYS A 75 -20.23 10.31 -1.77
CA LYS A 75 -21.13 11.46 -1.66
C LYS A 75 -22.45 11.25 -2.41
N LYS A 76 -22.42 10.64 -3.59
CA LYS A 76 -23.62 10.30 -4.37
C LYS A 76 -24.55 9.40 -3.56
N LEU A 77 -24.04 8.30 -3.02
CA LEU A 77 -24.79 7.37 -2.16
C LEU A 77 -25.40 8.05 -0.93
N ALA A 78 -24.74 9.07 -0.39
CA ALA A 78 -25.23 9.81 0.77
C ALA A 78 -26.29 10.88 0.44
N THR A 79 -26.42 11.28 -0.83
CA THR A 79 -27.29 12.38 -1.28
C THR A 79 -28.55 11.86 -1.99
N GLU A 80 -28.57 10.58 -2.39
CA GLU A 80 -29.75 9.95 -2.98
C GLU A 80 -30.97 10.04 -2.04
N PRO A 81 -32.16 10.37 -2.54
CA PRO A 81 -33.37 10.45 -1.73
C PRO A 81 -33.77 9.05 -1.29
N HIS A 82 -33.88 8.86 0.03
CA HIS A 82 -34.27 7.59 0.64
C HIS A 82 -35.68 7.73 1.26
N THR A 83 -36.53 6.71 1.13
CA THR A 83 -37.74 6.59 1.98
C THR A 83 -37.33 6.21 3.41
N GLU A 84 -38.16 6.43 4.42
CA GLU A 84 -37.78 6.16 5.84
C GLU A 84 -37.28 4.73 6.09
N ILE A 85 -37.94 3.73 5.47
CA ILE A 85 -37.50 2.32 5.52
C ILE A 85 -36.14 2.16 4.82
N SER A 86 -35.94 2.82 3.68
CA SER A 86 -34.66 2.82 2.94
C SER A 86 -33.54 3.55 3.69
N GLU A 87 -33.84 4.59 4.47
CA GLU A 87 -32.86 5.28 5.29
C GLU A 87 -32.29 4.38 6.38
N MET A 88 -33.15 3.61 7.05
CA MET A 88 -32.73 2.67 8.09
C MET A 88 -31.86 1.54 7.52
N HIS A 89 -32.25 0.99 6.37
CA HIS A 89 -31.42 0.00 5.67
C HIS A 89 -30.08 0.58 5.19
N SER A 90 -30.06 1.81 4.66
CA SER A 90 -28.84 2.50 4.25
C SER A 90 -27.89 2.76 5.43
N LEU A 91 -28.43 3.17 6.58
CA LEU A 91 -27.65 3.31 7.82
C LEU A 91 -27.01 1.98 8.22
N GLN A 92 -27.79 0.90 8.23
CA GLN A 92 -27.29 -0.42 8.56
C GLN A 92 -26.21 -0.87 7.57
N HIS A 93 -26.42 -0.61 6.27
CA HIS A 93 -25.44 -0.95 5.25
C HIS A 93 -24.11 -0.20 5.47
N PHE A 94 -24.15 1.10 5.76
CA PHE A 94 -22.92 1.84 6.08
C PHE A 94 -22.19 1.31 7.31
N ASN A 95 -22.93 0.87 8.33
CA ASN A 95 -22.35 0.24 9.52
C ASN A 95 -21.69 -1.10 9.19
N ASN A 96 -22.36 -1.95 8.42
CA ASN A 96 -21.83 -3.23 7.99
C ASN A 96 -20.55 -3.06 7.17
N VAL A 97 -20.53 -2.10 6.22
CA VAL A 97 -19.33 -1.82 5.43
C VAL A 97 -18.22 -1.22 6.29
N HIS A 98 -18.54 -0.30 7.19
CA HIS A 98 -17.55 0.25 8.14
C HIS A 98 -16.89 -0.87 8.96
N GLU A 99 -17.68 -1.77 9.53
CA GLU A 99 -17.19 -2.87 10.35
C GLU A 99 -16.38 -3.87 9.53
N PHE A 100 -16.83 -4.19 8.32
CA PHE A 100 -16.07 -5.03 7.39
C PHE A 100 -14.70 -4.43 7.04
N LEU A 101 -14.64 -3.13 6.70
CA LEU A 101 -13.36 -2.48 6.39
C LEU A 101 -12.43 -2.45 7.61
N ARG A 102 -12.99 -2.27 8.81
CA ARG A 102 -12.22 -2.32 10.05
C ARG A 102 -11.66 -3.72 10.31
N SER A 103 -12.50 -4.75 10.21
CA SER A 103 -12.11 -6.14 10.44
C SER A 103 -11.11 -6.65 9.41
N GLN A 104 -11.21 -6.22 8.15
CA GLN A 104 -10.21 -6.52 7.12
C GLN A 104 -8.83 -5.96 7.48
N ARG A 105 -8.76 -4.74 8.04
CA ARG A 105 -7.48 -4.17 8.48
C ARG A 105 -6.91 -4.95 9.67
N GLU A 106 -7.74 -5.23 10.68
CA GLU A 106 -7.33 -6.02 11.86
C GLU A 106 -6.85 -7.42 11.46
N TYR A 107 -7.55 -8.07 10.52
CA TYR A 107 -7.16 -9.35 9.95
C TYR A 107 -5.78 -9.30 9.30
N MET A 108 -5.49 -8.29 8.47
CA MET A 108 -4.18 -8.13 7.84
C MET A 108 -3.07 -7.87 8.86
N GLU A 109 -3.33 -7.03 9.87
CA GLU A 109 -2.38 -6.78 10.97
C GLU A 109 -2.05 -8.07 11.76
N LEU A 110 -3.05 -8.92 12.01
CA LEU A 110 -2.87 -10.23 12.64
C LEU A 110 -2.09 -11.20 11.74
N LEU A 111 -2.41 -11.23 10.44
CA LEU A 111 -1.74 -12.08 9.47
C LEU A 111 -0.24 -11.77 9.40
N GLU A 112 0.13 -10.49 9.33
CA GLU A 112 1.54 -10.05 9.31
C GLU A 112 2.28 -10.40 10.60
N ARG A 113 1.61 -10.34 11.75
CA ARG A 113 2.22 -10.65 13.06
C ARG A 113 2.49 -12.15 13.23
N TYR A 114 1.52 -12.99 12.90
CA TYR A 114 1.59 -14.42 13.17
C TYR A 114 2.17 -15.21 11.99
N ASN A 115 2.10 -14.67 10.77
CA ASN A 115 2.70 -15.26 9.57
C ASN A 115 3.50 -14.21 8.77
N PRO A 116 4.59 -13.67 9.33
CA PRO A 116 5.42 -12.69 8.64
C PRO A 116 6.09 -13.26 7.37
N GLY A 117 6.21 -14.60 7.28
CA GLY A 117 6.76 -15.28 6.10
C GLY A 117 5.93 -15.10 4.84
N LEU A 118 4.63 -14.80 4.97
CA LEU A 118 3.74 -14.58 3.83
C LEU A 118 4.06 -13.29 3.06
N THR A 119 4.53 -12.25 3.77
CA THR A 119 4.79 -10.91 3.21
C THR A 119 6.27 -10.59 3.09
N MET A 120 7.15 -11.43 3.63
CA MET A 120 8.60 -11.25 3.54
C MET A 120 9.13 -11.57 2.13
N THR A 121 10.13 -10.80 1.71
CA THR A 121 10.90 -11.14 0.51
C THR A 121 11.73 -12.40 0.76
N GLN A 122 12.13 -13.07 -0.31
CA GLN A 122 12.99 -14.25 -0.21
C GLN A 122 14.33 -13.90 0.45
N GLU A 123 14.91 -12.75 0.12
CA GLU A 123 16.16 -12.27 0.72
C GLU A 123 16.01 -12.06 2.23
N ASP A 124 14.91 -11.43 2.67
CA ASP A 124 14.65 -11.25 4.11
C ASP A 124 14.47 -12.58 4.83
N ASN A 125 13.83 -13.56 4.17
CA ASN A 125 13.65 -14.90 4.73
C ASN A 125 14.98 -15.64 4.90
N VAL A 126 15.84 -15.59 3.88
CA VAL A 126 17.19 -16.15 3.94
C VAL A 126 17.99 -15.46 5.04
N ARG A 127 17.94 -14.12 5.14
CA ARG A 127 18.64 -13.35 6.18
C ARG A 127 18.18 -13.73 7.60
N LYS A 128 16.87 -13.81 7.85
CA LYS A 128 16.34 -14.21 9.17
C LYS A 128 16.67 -15.65 9.52
N THR A 129 16.61 -16.55 8.54
CA THR A 129 16.94 -17.97 8.75
C THR A 129 18.43 -18.14 9.03
N ALA A 130 19.30 -17.43 8.32
CA ALA A 130 20.74 -17.40 8.59
C ALA A 130 21.02 -16.85 10.00
N ALA A 131 20.40 -15.74 10.39
CA ALA A 131 20.57 -15.16 11.72
C ALA A 131 20.13 -16.12 12.85
N LYS A 132 19.10 -16.94 12.63
CA LYS A 132 18.65 -17.96 13.58
C LYS A 132 19.73 -19.00 13.90
N VAL A 133 20.62 -19.29 12.96
CA VAL A 133 21.75 -20.21 13.11
C VAL A 133 23.09 -19.51 13.36
N GLY A 134 23.07 -18.19 13.63
CA GLY A 134 24.27 -17.40 13.88
C GLY A 134 25.11 -17.08 12.63
N LEU A 135 24.52 -17.21 11.43
CA LEU A 135 25.16 -16.87 10.16
C LEU A 135 24.73 -15.49 9.67
N GLN A 136 25.63 -14.80 8.96
CA GLN A 136 25.36 -13.49 8.35
C GLN A 136 25.35 -13.61 6.82
N VAL A 137 24.30 -13.07 6.19
CA VAL A 137 24.18 -13.03 4.72
C VAL A 137 24.92 -11.80 4.19
N PRO A 138 25.77 -11.92 3.16
CA PRO A 138 26.42 -10.78 2.53
C PRO A 138 25.40 -9.83 1.87
N GLU A 139 25.67 -8.52 1.92
CA GLU A 139 24.91 -7.51 1.17
C GLU A 139 25.43 -7.46 -0.29
N ASN A 140 24.51 -7.39 -1.26
CA ASN A 140 24.81 -7.27 -2.69
C ASN A 140 24.93 -5.81 -3.15
#